data_AF-A0A3B4WQ42-F1
#
_entry.id   AF-A0A3B4WQ42-F1
#
_cell.length_a   1.000
_cell.length_b   1.000
_cell.length_c   1.000
_cell.angle_alpha   90.00
_cell.angle_beta   90.00
_cell.angle_gamma   90.00
#
_symmetry.space_group_name_H-M   'P 1'
#
loop_
_entity.id
_entity.type
_entity.pdbx_description
1 polymer ?
#
loop_
_entity_poly.entity_id
_entity_poly.type
_entity_poly.pdbx_seq_one_letter_code
_entity_poly.pdbx_strand_id
1 'polypeptide(L)'
;IPRSDGEDNEDKRRTHNVLERQRRSELKMSFLALRDEIPAVANNDKTAKVVILKTAAEFITKIQEDERRLNYMDHNSLGRLLRH
;
A
#
# COMPACT_ATOMS: atom_id res chain seq x y z
N ILE A 1 5.40 7.77 -51.04
CA ILE A 1 4.97 6.42 -50.63
C ILE A 1 4.20 6.58 -49.32
N PRO A 2 2.90 6.28 -49.25
CA PRO A 2 2.16 6.37 -48.00
C PRO A 2 2.73 5.31 -47.04
N ARG A 3 3.12 5.71 -45.82
CA ARG A 3 3.48 4.77 -44.76
C ARG A 3 2.26 3.89 -44.50
N SER A 4 2.45 2.59 -44.67
CA SER A 4 1.39 1.58 -44.51
C SER A 4 0.80 1.69 -43.10
N ASP A 5 -0.52 1.90 -42.99
CA ASP A 5 -1.28 1.97 -41.73
C ASP A 5 -1.01 0.79 -40.77
N GLY A 6 -0.45 -0.32 -41.28
CA GLY A 6 -0.01 -1.46 -40.48
C GLY A 6 1.19 -1.19 -39.58
N GLU A 7 2.19 -0.41 -40.02
CA GLU A 7 3.38 -0.10 -39.20
C GLU A 7 3.01 0.82 -38.02
N ASP A 8 2.13 1.79 -38.25
CA ASP A 8 1.66 2.71 -37.21
C ASP A 8 0.79 2.00 -36.15
N ASN A 9 0.07 0.93 -36.54
CA ASN A 9 -0.64 0.07 -35.58
C ASN A 9 0.29 -0.82 -34.75
N GLU A 10 1.33 -1.38 -35.37
CA GLU A 10 2.36 -2.19 -34.70
C GLU A 10 3.09 -1.37 -33.64
N ASP A 11 3.51 -0.15 -33.99
CA ASP A 11 4.22 0.77 -33.09
C ASP A 11 3.35 1.25 -31.92
N LYS A 12 2.07 1.54 -32.16
CA LYS A 12 1.10 1.86 -31.09
C LYS A 12 0.94 0.68 -30.12
N ARG A 13 0.78 -0.53 -30.66
CA ARG A 13 0.64 -1.75 -29.84
C ARG A 13 1.91 -2.03 -29.03
N ARG A 14 3.08 -1.83 -29.62
CA ARG A 14 4.37 -1.95 -28.93
C ARG A 14 4.49 -0.96 -27.79
N THR A 15 4.20 0.31 -28.05
CA THR A 15 4.24 1.39 -27.05
C THR A 15 3.29 1.11 -25.90
N HIS A 16 2.04 0.73 -26.19
CA HIS A 16 1.05 0.34 -25.18
C HIS A 16 1.57 -0.79 -24.26
N ASN A 17 2.15 -1.84 -24.84
CA ASN A 17 2.67 -2.98 -24.07
C ASN A 17 3.84 -2.60 -23.15
N VAL A 18 4.70 -1.67 -23.59
CA VAL A 18 5.79 -1.13 -22.76
C VAL A 18 5.22 -0.35 -21.58
N LEU A 19 4.28 0.57 -21.83
CA LEU A 19 3.65 1.38 -20.79
C LEU A 19 2.89 0.53 -19.77
N GLU A 20 2.14 -0.49 -20.21
CA GLU A 20 1.42 -1.38 -19.30
C GLU A 20 2.38 -2.29 -18.51
N ARG A 21 3.52 -2.67 -19.08
CA ARG A 21 4.57 -3.36 -18.31
C ARG A 21 5.14 -2.45 -17.23
N GLN A 22 5.42 -1.19 -17.55
CA GLN A 22 5.93 -0.21 -16.60
C GLN A 22 4.94 0.02 -15.45
N ARG A 23 3.67 0.27 -15.78
CA ARG A 23 2.57 0.43 -14.80
C ARG A 23 2.47 -0.79 -13.87
N ARG A 24 2.54 -2.02 -14.41
CA ARG A 24 2.48 -3.24 -13.59
C ARG A 24 3.70 -3.40 -12.69
N SER A 25 4.88 -3.03 -13.15
CA SER A 25 6.10 -3.01 -12.33
C SER A 25 5.98 -2.01 -11.18
N GLU A 26 5.54 -0.78 -11.46
CA GLU A 26 5.32 0.24 -10.43
C GLU A 26 4.29 -0.23 -9.39
N LEU A 27 3.16 -0.77 -9.84
CA LEU A 27 2.15 -1.32 -8.93
C LEU A 27 2.71 -2.46 -8.06
N LYS A 28 3.54 -3.33 -8.64
CA LYS A 28 4.23 -4.39 -7.88
C LYS A 28 5.12 -3.78 -6.79
N MET A 29 5.89 -2.75 -7.11
CA MET A 29 6.74 -2.06 -6.13
C MET A 29 5.92 -1.40 -5.03
N SER A 30 4.78 -0.77 -5.35
CA SER A 30 3.86 -0.24 -4.33
C SER A 30 3.33 -1.32 -3.38
N PHE A 31 3.02 -2.52 -3.89
CA PHE A 31 2.60 -3.64 -3.03
C PHE A 31 3.71 -4.16 -2.12
N LEU A 32 4.95 -4.18 -2.60
CA LEU A 32 6.11 -4.58 -1.79
C LEU A 32 6.37 -3.56 -0.68
N ALA A 33 6.39 -2.26 -1.04
CA ALA A 33 6.55 -1.19 -0.07
C ALA A 33 5.43 -1.22 1.00
N LEU A 34 4.17 -1.40 0.59
CA LEU A 34 3.06 -1.52 1.54
C LEU A 34 3.21 -2.73 2.47
N ARG A 35 3.65 -3.88 1.94
CA ARG A 35 3.87 -5.08 2.75
C ARG A 35 4.94 -4.84 3.82
N ASP A 36 6.03 -4.15 3.46
CA ASP A 36 7.16 -3.91 4.36
C ASP A 36 6.77 -3.04 5.57
N GLU A 37 5.75 -2.19 5.42
CA GLU A 37 5.17 -1.38 6.51
C GLU A 37 4.24 -2.16 7.45
N ILE A 38 3.90 -3.42 7.14
CA ILE A 38 2.92 -4.21 7.90
C ILE A 38 3.67 -5.31 8.67
N PRO A 39 3.86 -5.20 10.00
CA PRO A 39 4.69 -6.12 10.77
C PRO A 39 4.31 -7.60 10.64
N ALA A 40 3.01 -7.88 10.47
CA ALA A 40 2.50 -9.25 10.34
C ALA A 40 2.90 -9.96 9.04
N VAL A 41 3.25 -9.21 7.98
CA VAL A 41 3.54 -9.79 6.64
C VAL A 41 4.86 -9.31 6.03
N ALA A 42 5.57 -8.37 6.66
CA ALA A 42 6.84 -7.81 6.15
C ALA A 42 7.88 -8.87 5.79
N ASN A 43 7.98 -9.95 6.58
CA ASN A 43 8.98 -11.01 6.38
C ASN A 43 8.52 -12.15 5.46
N ASN A 44 7.38 -11.99 4.75
CA ASN A 44 6.85 -13.02 3.86
C ASN A 44 6.75 -12.53 2.41
N ASP A 45 7.75 -12.90 1.61
CA ASP A 45 7.84 -12.56 0.19
C ASP A 45 6.74 -13.14 -0.70
N LYS A 46 6.04 -14.17 -0.21
CA LYS A 46 4.98 -14.85 -0.96
C LYS A 46 3.58 -14.39 -0.55
N THR A 47 3.46 -13.33 0.25
CA THR A 47 2.17 -12.80 0.69
C THR A 47 1.31 -12.36 -0.51
N ALA A 48 0.07 -12.85 -0.57
CA ALA A 48 -0.85 -12.51 -1.63
C ALA A 48 -1.31 -11.04 -1.54
N LYS A 49 -1.53 -10.38 -2.68
CA LYS A 49 -1.98 -8.97 -2.75
C LYS A 49 -3.20 -8.67 -1.90
N VAL A 50 -4.20 -9.55 -1.94
CA VAL A 50 -5.43 -9.39 -1.14
C VAL A 50 -5.15 -9.46 0.36
N VAL A 51 -4.18 -10.27 0.78
CA VAL A 51 -3.77 -10.36 2.19
C VAL A 51 -3.05 -9.08 2.60
N ILE A 52 -2.12 -8.56 1.78
CA ILE A 52 -1.46 -7.27 2.03
C ILE A 52 -2.51 -6.17 2.28
N LEU A 53 -3.53 -6.06 1.42
CA LEU A 53 -4.57 -5.02 1.56
C LEU A 53 -5.42 -5.20 2.83
N LYS A 54 -5.86 -6.43 3.12
CA LYS A 54 -6.68 -6.71 4.31
C LYS A 54 -5.91 -6.44 5.59
N THR A 55 -4.69 -6.97 5.68
CA THR A 55 -3.85 -6.80 6.87
C THR A 55 -3.41 -5.35 7.05
N ALA A 56 -3.20 -4.57 5.97
CA ALA A 56 -2.96 -3.13 6.06
C ALA A 56 -4.14 -2.40 6.72
N ALA A 57 -5.37 -2.68 6.28
CA ALA A 57 -6.56 -2.05 6.83
C ALA A 57 -6.74 -2.41 8.32
N GLU A 58 -6.58 -3.68 8.67
CA GLU A 58 -6.62 -4.15 10.07
C GLU A 58 -5.54 -3.48 10.93
N PHE A 59 -4.32 -3.33 10.38
CA PHE A 59 -3.21 -2.70 11.08
C PHE A 59 -3.46 -1.22 11.37
N ILE A 60 -4.01 -0.48 10.39
CA ILE A 60 -4.40 0.92 10.59
C ILE A 60 -5.45 1.05 11.69
N THR A 61 -6.50 0.22 11.66
CA THR A 61 -7.55 0.23 12.70
C THR A 61 -6.96 -0.03 14.09
N LYS A 62 -6.05 -1.00 14.20
CA LYS A 62 -5.37 -1.31 15.46
C LYS A 62 -4.54 -0.14 15.97
N ILE A 63 -3.74 0.50 15.11
CA ILE A 63 -2.93 1.67 15.51
C ILE A 63 -3.84 2.79 16.04
N GLN A 64 -4.95 3.07 15.37
CA GLN A 64 -5.90 4.11 15.79
C GLN A 64 -6.60 3.78 17.12
N GLU A 65 -6.85 2.50 17.41
CA GLU A 65 -7.37 2.06 18.71
C GLU A 65 -6.34 2.21 19.81
N ASP A 66 -5.10 1.79 19.54
CA ASP A 66 -3.99 1.91 20.49
C ASP A 66 -3.70 3.37 20.83
N GLU A 67 -3.70 4.27 19.83
CA GLU A 67 -3.55 5.72 20.02
C GLU A 67 -4.68 6.30 20.87
N ARG A 68 -5.94 5.98 20.57
CA ARG A 68 -7.09 6.44 21.38
C ARG A 68 -6.99 5.95 22.82
N ARG A 69 -6.59 4.69 23.02
CA ARG A 69 -6.42 4.11 24.36
C ARG A 69 -5.31 4.82 25.13
N LEU A 70 -4.17 5.10 24.48
CA LEU A 70 -3.05 5.80 25.08
C LEU A 70 -3.45 7.22 25.50
N ASN A 71 -4.12 7.96 24.62
CA ASN A 71 -4.61 9.31 24.92
C ASN A 71 -5.63 9.32 26.07
N TYR A 72 -6.50 8.32 26.14
CA TYR A 72 -7.44 8.18 27.25
C TYR A 72 -6.72 7.89 28.58
N MET A 73 -5.71 7.01 28.56
CA MET A 73 -4.89 6.70 29.74
C MET A 73 -4.11 7.94 30.21
N ASP A 74 -3.53 8.71 29.28
CA ASP A 74 -2.77 9.93 29.57
C ASP A 74 -3.65 11.05 30.13
N HIS A 75 -4.84 11.24 29.57
CA HIS A 75 -5.79 12.20 30.14
C HIS A 75 -6.24 11.78 31.55
N ASN A 76 -6.43 10.48 31.79
CA ASN A 76 -6.84 9.97 33.11
C ASN A 76 -5.71 10.04 34.15
N SER A 77 -4.46 9.82 33.76
CA SER A 77 -3.31 9.99 34.66
C SER A 77 -3.12 11.46 35.05
N LEU A 78 -3.21 12.39 34.09
CA LEU A 78 -3.19 13.83 34.35
C LEU A 78 -4.36 14.28 35.23
N GLY A 79 -5.58 13.79 34.95
CA GLY A 79 -6.76 14.08 35.75
C GLY A 79 -6.68 13.56 37.19
N ARG A 80 -5.88 12.51 37.45
CA ARG A 80 -5.65 11.99 38.80
C ARG A 80 -4.63 12.83 39.58
N LEU A 81 -3.66 13.42 38.89
CA LEU A 81 -2.63 14.30 39.47
C LEU A 81 -3.17 15.69 39.86
N LEU A 82 -4.19 16.19 39.16
CA LEU A 82 -4.80 17.51 39.42
C LEU A 82 -5.88 17.52 40.52
N ARG A 83 -6.23 16.36 41.10
CA ARG A 83 -7.29 16.22 42.13
C ARG A 83 -6.77 16.08 43.57
N HIS A 84 -5.50 16.34 43.81
CA HIS A 84 -4.87 16.41 45.12
C HIS A 84 -4.27 17.79 45.34
#